data_AF-A0AAV7BSD4-F1
#
_entry.id   AF-A0AAV7BSD4-F1
#
_cell.length_a   1.000
_cell.length_b   1.000
_cell.length_c   1.000
_cell.angle_alpha   90.00
_cell.angle_beta   90.00
_cell.angle_gamma   90.00
#
_symmetry.space_group_name_H-M   'P 1'
#
loop_
_entity.id
_entity.type
_entity.pdbx_description
1 polymer ?
#
loop_
_entity_poly.entity_id
_entity_poly.type
_entity_poly.pdbx_seq_one_letter_code
_entity_poly.pdbx_strand_id
1 'polypeptide(L)'
;MLRVRCVRGGSRGAEAVHYIGSMLSKGLVGWVQRTFQSTQAAAATRKTCTADETVSQDSPVCSYNEWDPLEEVIVGRPENASVPPFTVEVKANTYEKYWPFYQKHGGSQFPQEHVKKAIAEIEEMCNILRHEGVIVQRPEVIDWSVKYKTPDFESTGLYAAMPRDILLVVGNEIIEAPMAWRSRFFEYRAYRPLIKDYFRRGAKWTTAPKPTMADELYDQVTFYIFHFSCFSFLFLPLAIEKG
;
A
#
# COMPACT_ATOMS: atom_id res chain seq x y z
N MET A 1 23.81 11.18 -26.59
CA MET A 1 22.41 11.20 -27.06
C MET A 1 22.03 9.81 -27.52
N LEU A 2 21.50 8.98 -26.62
CA LEU A 2 20.96 7.66 -26.96
C LEU A 2 19.44 7.79 -27.11
N ARG A 3 18.96 7.60 -28.33
CA ARG A 3 17.56 7.77 -28.72
C ARG A 3 16.85 6.42 -28.61
N VAL A 4 16.29 6.12 -27.45
CA VAL A 4 15.49 4.90 -27.24
C VAL A 4 14.07 5.14 -27.75
N ARG A 5 13.67 4.43 -28.80
CA ARG A 5 12.29 4.41 -29.31
C ARG A 5 11.44 3.57 -28.34
N CYS A 6 10.55 4.21 -27.60
CA CYS A 6 9.51 3.51 -26.84
C CYS A 6 8.49 2.89 -27.81
N VAL A 7 8.41 1.56 -27.82
CA VAL A 7 7.35 0.83 -28.53
C VAL A 7 6.10 0.90 -27.67
N ARG A 8 5.06 1.56 -28.16
CA ARG A 8 3.72 1.57 -27.53
C ARG A 8 3.15 0.15 -27.57
N GLY A 9 3.32 -0.61 -26.49
CA GLY A 9 2.58 -1.83 -26.22
C GLY A 9 1.14 -1.50 -25.85
N GLY A 10 0.25 -1.43 -26.85
CA GLY A 10 -1.18 -1.24 -26.64
C GLY A 10 -1.84 -2.50 -26.09
N SER A 11 -2.58 -2.33 -24.99
CA SER A 11 -3.43 -3.34 -24.37
C SER A 11 -4.50 -3.80 -25.35
N ARG A 12 -4.42 -5.06 -25.82
CA ARG A 12 -5.42 -5.71 -26.70
C ARG A 12 -6.67 -6.13 -25.90
N GLY A 13 -7.40 -5.16 -25.35
CA GLY A 13 -8.59 -5.41 -24.52
C GLY A 13 -9.84 -4.58 -24.88
N ALA A 14 -9.77 -3.71 -25.89
CA ALA A 14 -10.86 -2.77 -26.20
C ALA A 14 -11.57 -3.00 -27.55
N GLU A 15 -11.33 -4.11 -28.25
CA GLU A 15 -12.07 -4.47 -29.46
C GLU A 15 -12.77 -5.82 -29.28
N ALA A 16 -13.90 -5.82 -28.55
CA ALA A 16 -14.84 -6.94 -28.53
C ALA A 16 -16.29 -6.53 -28.22
N VAL A 17 -16.69 -5.30 -28.57
CA VAL A 17 -18.11 -4.87 -28.49
C VAL A 17 -18.50 -4.13 -29.76
N HIS A 18 -18.31 -4.76 -30.91
CA HIS A 18 -18.93 -4.35 -32.17
C HIS A 18 -19.09 -5.57 -33.09
N TYR A 19 -19.74 -6.63 -32.61
CA TYR A 19 -20.30 -7.65 -33.49
C TYR A 19 -21.39 -8.40 -32.71
N ILE A 20 -22.65 -8.13 -33.08
CA ILE A 20 -23.88 -8.93 -32.94
C ILE A 20 -25.04 -7.93 -32.86
N GLY A 21 -25.85 -7.87 -33.93
CA GLY A 21 -27.09 -7.09 -33.94
C GLY A 21 -27.55 -6.50 -35.27
N SER A 22 -26.91 -6.78 -36.41
CA SER A 22 -27.49 -6.49 -37.73
C SER A 22 -28.24 -7.71 -38.26
N MET A 23 -29.50 -7.86 -37.86
CA MET A 23 -30.58 -8.40 -38.68
C MET A 23 -31.83 -8.48 -37.80
N LEU A 24 -32.77 -7.55 -38.00
CA LEU A 24 -34.20 -7.85 -38.08
C LEU A 24 -34.96 -6.60 -38.59
N SER A 25 -35.44 -6.76 -39.81
CA SER A 25 -36.67 -6.21 -40.41
C SER A 25 -37.00 -4.71 -40.28
N LYS A 26 -36.98 -4.09 -41.47
CA LYS A 26 -37.79 -2.95 -41.90
C LYS A 26 -39.27 -3.07 -41.47
N GLY A 27 -39.86 -1.93 -41.09
CA GLY A 27 -41.27 -1.63 -41.36
C GLY A 27 -42.12 -1.28 -40.14
N LEU A 28 -42.30 0.02 -39.86
CA LEU A 28 -43.57 0.69 -40.11
C LEU A 28 -43.43 2.21 -39.91
N VAL A 29 -44.06 2.92 -40.84
CA VAL A 29 -44.20 4.37 -40.91
C VAL A 29 -45.45 4.79 -40.12
N GLY A 30 -45.39 5.95 -39.45
CA GLY A 30 -46.54 6.85 -39.36
C GLY A 30 -47.09 7.14 -37.96
N TRP A 31 -47.42 8.43 -37.76
CA TRP A 31 -48.22 9.02 -36.67
C TRP A 31 -47.52 9.11 -35.30
N VAL A 32 -47.37 10.24 -34.61
CA VAL A 32 -48.23 11.43 -34.46
C VAL A 32 -47.37 12.67 -34.19
N GLN A 33 -47.74 13.77 -34.83
CA GLN A 33 -47.22 15.11 -34.63
C GLN A 33 -48.22 15.89 -33.75
N ARG A 34 -47.70 16.71 -32.82
CA ARG A 34 -48.35 17.80 -32.06
C ARG A 34 -49.29 17.44 -30.91
N THR A 35 -48.86 17.83 -29.71
CA THR A 35 -49.58 18.48 -28.58
C THR A 35 -48.64 18.36 -27.38
N PHE A 36 -48.07 19.38 -26.72
CA PHE A 36 -48.64 20.62 -26.22
C PHE A 36 -47.47 21.58 -25.91
N GLN A 37 -47.58 22.84 -26.30
CA GLN A 37 -46.76 23.92 -25.74
C GLN A 37 -47.30 24.28 -24.35
N SER A 38 -46.41 24.85 -23.53
CA SER A 38 -46.68 25.68 -22.35
C SER A 38 -46.44 25.03 -20.98
N THR A 39 -45.25 25.27 -20.42
CA THR A 39 -45.15 26.05 -19.17
C THR A 39 -43.74 26.65 -19.07
N GLN A 40 -43.70 27.92 -18.71
CA GLN A 40 -42.52 28.76 -18.63
C GLN A 40 -41.70 28.48 -17.36
N ALA A 41 -40.40 28.77 -17.48
CA ALA A 41 -39.56 29.47 -16.52
C ALA A 41 -39.47 28.94 -15.08
N ALA A 42 -38.35 28.29 -14.78
CA ALA A 42 -37.68 28.45 -13.49
C ALA A 42 -36.20 28.80 -13.79
N ALA A 43 -35.91 30.09 -13.82
CA ALA A 43 -34.56 30.61 -13.82
C ALA A 43 -33.92 30.29 -12.46
N ALA A 44 -33.05 29.28 -12.43
CA ALA A 44 -32.22 29.01 -11.26
C ALA A 44 -31.15 30.11 -11.16
N THR A 45 -31.31 30.99 -10.19
CA THR A 45 -30.32 31.99 -9.76
C THR A 45 -28.98 31.32 -9.52
N ARG A 46 -27.99 31.60 -10.38
CA ARG A 46 -26.57 31.32 -10.08
C ARG A 46 -26.19 32.15 -8.87
N LYS A 47 -26.18 31.51 -7.70
CA LYS A 47 -25.49 32.02 -6.53
C LYS A 47 -24.00 31.93 -6.85
N THR A 48 -23.40 33.04 -7.27
CA THR A 48 -21.95 33.21 -7.29
C THR A 48 -21.49 33.23 -5.84
N CYS A 49 -21.18 32.05 -5.32
CA CYS A 49 -20.38 31.91 -4.12
C CYS A 49 -18.96 32.27 -4.55
N THR A 50 -18.57 33.53 -4.38
CA THR A 50 -17.15 33.89 -4.32
C THR A 50 -16.62 33.22 -3.06
N ALA A 51 -16.22 31.96 -3.18
CA ALA A 51 -15.28 31.37 -2.26
C ALA A 51 -14.03 32.22 -2.39
N ASP A 52 -13.64 32.80 -1.26
CA ASP A 52 -12.33 33.36 -1.03
C ASP A 52 -11.32 32.33 -1.55
N GLU A 53 -10.68 32.59 -2.70
CA GLU A 53 -9.55 31.83 -3.19
C GLU A 53 -8.37 32.16 -2.27
N THR A 54 -8.45 31.71 -1.02
CA THR A 54 -7.25 31.34 -0.30
C THR A 54 -6.59 30.32 -1.21
N VAL A 55 -5.47 30.70 -1.83
CA VAL A 55 -4.58 29.79 -2.56
C VAL A 55 -4.41 28.59 -1.64
N SER A 56 -5.14 27.50 -1.94
CA SER A 56 -4.92 26.22 -1.29
C SER A 56 -3.46 25.96 -1.58
N GLN A 57 -2.60 25.95 -0.55
CA GLN A 57 -1.25 25.48 -0.79
C GLN A 57 -1.40 24.08 -1.37
N ASP A 58 -0.99 23.92 -2.63
CA ASP A 58 -1.02 22.63 -3.29
C ASP A 58 -0.20 21.69 -2.41
N SER A 59 -0.88 20.66 -1.90
CA SER A 59 -0.24 19.71 -1.01
C SER A 59 0.94 19.08 -1.74
N PRO A 60 2.12 18.96 -1.11
CA PRO A 60 3.25 18.28 -1.74
C PRO A 60 3.00 16.77 -1.90
N VAL A 61 1.91 16.26 -1.34
CA VAL A 61 1.48 14.88 -1.48
C VAL A 61 0.30 14.87 -2.43
N CYS A 62 0.45 14.18 -3.56
CA CYS A 62 -0.62 13.97 -4.51
C CYS A 62 -0.34 12.70 -5.33
N SER A 63 -1.01 11.59 -5.03
CA SER A 63 -0.89 10.36 -5.82
C SER A 63 -2.22 9.62 -5.86
N TYR A 64 -2.69 9.31 -7.08
CA TYR A 64 -3.96 8.61 -7.32
C TYR A 64 -3.78 7.20 -7.89
N ASN A 65 -2.62 6.93 -8.47
CA ASN A 65 -2.31 5.68 -9.15
C ASN A 65 -0.79 5.45 -9.19
N GLU A 66 -0.38 4.34 -9.78
CA GLU A 66 1.00 3.84 -9.73
C GLU A 66 1.78 4.08 -11.05
N TRP A 67 1.27 4.88 -11.99
CA TRP A 67 1.88 5.06 -13.33
C TRP A 67 1.98 6.49 -13.84
N ASP A 68 1.30 7.45 -13.21
CA ASP A 68 1.48 8.87 -13.53
C ASP A 68 2.96 9.29 -13.33
N PRO A 69 3.43 10.34 -14.01
CA PRO A 69 4.81 10.80 -13.89
C PRO A 69 5.21 11.05 -12.43
N LEU A 70 6.28 10.38 -11.99
CA LEU A 70 6.75 10.43 -10.61
C LEU A 70 7.56 11.71 -10.34
N GLU A 71 7.18 12.48 -9.31
CA GLU A 71 7.85 13.73 -8.92
C GLU A 71 8.66 13.61 -7.62
N GLU A 72 8.12 12.95 -6.59
CA GLU A 72 8.77 12.73 -5.30
C GLU A 72 8.53 11.30 -4.80
N VAL A 73 9.54 10.67 -4.21
CA VAL A 73 9.48 9.29 -3.69
C VAL A 73 10.27 9.12 -2.40
N ILE A 74 9.74 8.30 -1.49
CA ILE A 74 10.46 7.84 -0.29
C ILE A 74 11.13 6.50 -0.60
N VAL A 75 12.45 6.45 -0.50
CA VAL A 75 13.24 5.21 -0.65
C VAL A 75 13.72 4.74 0.73
N GLY A 76 13.53 3.45 1.02
CA GLY A 76 13.84 2.88 2.32
C GLY A 76 15.32 2.81 2.69
N ARG A 77 15.59 2.29 3.88
CA ARG A 77 16.92 2.14 4.48
C ARG A 77 17.13 0.73 5.04
N PRO A 78 18.11 -0.05 4.54
CA PRO A 78 18.49 -1.34 5.12
C PRO A 78 19.44 -1.22 6.33
N GLU A 79 19.89 -0.02 6.69
CA GLU A 79 20.79 0.24 7.81
C GLU A 79 20.23 -0.29 9.12
N ASN A 80 21.09 -0.95 9.91
CA ASN A 80 20.77 -1.56 11.21
C ASN A 80 19.61 -2.57 11.20
N ALA A 81 19.26 -3.15 10.06
CA ALA A 81 18.21 -4.14 9.98
C ALA A 81 18.45 -5.31 10.96
N SER A 82 17.43 -5.64 11.75
CA SER A 82 17.43 -6.73 12.72
C SER A 82 16.57 -7.88 12.21
N VAL A 83 17.05 -9.10 12.40
CA VAL A 83 16.28 -10.32 12.14
C VAL A 83 15.15 -10.36 13.18
N PRO A 84 13.88 -10.46 12.78
CA PRO A 84 12.78 -10.49 13.73
C PRO A 84 12.83 -11.77 14.58
N PRO A 85 12.37 -11.74 15.84
CA PRO A 85 12.17 -12.95 16.62
C PRO A 85 11.28 -13.96 15.88
N PHE A 86 11.56 -15.25 16.00
CA PHE A 86 10.82 -16.29 15.28
C PHE A 86 9.48 -16.62 15.97
N THR A 87 8.50 -15.75 15.74
CA THR A 87 7.12 -15.86 16.22
C THR A 87 6.20 -16.47 15.16
N VAL A 88 4.93 -16.73 15.50
CA VAL A 88 3.96 -17.42 14.64
C VAL A 88 3.72 -16.65 13.33
N GLU A 89 3.60 -15.33 13.40
CA GLU A 89 3.40 -14.48 12.23
C GLU A 89 4.63 -14.46 11.33
N VAL A 90 5.84 -14.47 11.89
CA VAL A 90 7.08 -14.56 11.10
C VAL A 90 7.17 -15.93 10.42
N LYS A 91 6.82 -17.00 11.13
CA LYS A 91 6.78 -18.36 10.57
C LYS A 91 5.77 -18.49 9.42
N ALA A 92 4.56 -17.95 9.59
CA ALA A 92 3.50 -18.02 8.60
C ALA A 92 3.82 -17.25 7.30
N ASN A 93 4.69 -16.24 7.38
CA ASN A 93 5.06 -15.39 6.24
C ASN A 93 6.45 -15.69 5.67
N THR A 94 7.14 -16.73 6.12
CA THR A 94 8.49 -17.08 5.65
C THR A 94 8.56 -18.54 5.20
N TYR A 95 9.37 -18.81 4.17
CA TYR A 95 9.58 -20.17 3.67
C TYR A 95 10.31 -21.06 4.68
N GLU A 96 9.93 -22.33 4.76
CA GLU A 96 10.47 -23.32 5.72
C GLU A 96 12.00 -23.42 5.69
N LYS A 97 12.58 -23.27 4.48
CA LYS A 97 14.03 -23.24 4.25
C LYS A 97 14.76 -22.25 5.17
N TYR A 98 14.13 -21.14 5.52
CA TYR A 98 14.74 -20.07 6.31
C TYR A 98 14.32 -20.09 7.78
N TRP A 99 13.42 -20.97 8.21
CA TRP A 99 13.03 -21.06 9.63
C TRP A 99 14.22 -21.29 10.57
N PRO A 100 15.20 -22.18 10.27
CA PRO A 100 16.38 -22.35 11.14
C PRO A 100 17.22 -21.06 11.27
N PHE A 101 17.22 -20.22 10.23
CA PHE A 101 17.92 -18.93 10.28
C PHE A 101 17.24 -17.98 11.28
N TYR A 102 15.92 -17.80 11.19
CA TYR A 102 15.19 -16.94 12.13
C TYR A 102 15.22 -17.48 13.56
N GLN A 103 15.14 -18.80 13.76
CA GLN A 103 15.27 -19.42 15.07
C GLN A 103 16.63 -19.13 15.72
N LYS A 104 17.71 -19.19 14.93
CA LYS A 104 19.07 -18.97 15.42
C LYS A 104 19.43 -17.50 15.58
N HIS A 105 18.92 -16.63 14.71
CA HIS A 105 19.34 -15.24 14.58
C HIS A 105 18.28 -14.22 15.01
N GLY A 106 17.09 -14.62 15.45
CA GLY A 106 16.05 -13.70 15.91
C GLY A 106 16.54 -12.74 17.00
N GLY A 107 16.33 -11.44 16.78
CA GLY A 107 16.81 -10.34 17.63
C GLY A 107 18.25 -9.90 17.37
N SER A 108 19.00 -10.60 16.51
CA SER A 108 20.34 -10.17 16.07
C SER A 108 20.26 -9.33 14.78
N GLN A 109 21.37 -8.75 14.36
CA GLN A 109 21.45 -8.01 13.10
C GLN A 109 21.58 -8.95 11.90
N PHE A 110 21.09 -8.52 10.74
CA PHE A 110 21.39 -9.23 9.49
C PHE A 110 22.89 -9.24 9.20
N PRO A 111 23.40 -10.22 8.43
CA PRO A 111 24.81 -10.28 8.05
C PRO A 111 25.29 -8.97 7.42
N GLN A 112 26.29 -8.34 8.05
CA GLN A 112 26.74 -6.99 7.69
C GLN A 112 27.24 -6.88 6.24
N GLU A 113 27.87 -7.93 5.72
CA GLU A 113 28.29 -8.00 4.31
C GLU A 113 27.11 -7.92 3.33
N HIS A 114 25.96 -8.49 3.69
CA HIS A 114 24.75 -8.41 2.87
C HIS A 114 24.11 -7.03 2.97
N VAL A 115 24.03 -6.47 4.19
CA VAL A 115 23.50 -5.12 4.43
C VAL A 115 24.33 -4.08 3.65
N LYS A 116 25.66 -4.18 3.66
CA LYS A 116 26.54 -3.27 2.92
C LYS A 116 26.29 -3.29 1.41
N LYS A 117 26.06 -4.48 0.83
CA LYS A 117 25.72 -4.62 -0.60
C LYS A 117 24.35 -4.01 -0.90
N ALA A 118 23.36 -4.28 -0.05
CA ALA A 118 22.03 -3.70 -0.19
C ALA A 118 22.04 -2.16 -0.09
N ILE A 119 22.85 -1.59 0.81
CA ILE A 119 23.05 -0.13 0.87
C ILE A 119 23.58 0.39 -0.47
N ALA A 120 24.62 -0.24 -1.02
CA ALA A 120 25.20 0.19 -2.30
C ALA A 120 24.19 0.13 -3.46
N GLU A 121 23.39 -0.93 -3.55
CA GLU A 121 22.34 -1.08 -4.56
C GLU A 121 21.25 -0.02 -4.42
N ILE A 122 20.79 0.26 -3.20
CA ILE A 122 19.74 1.25 -2.93
C ILE A 122 20.25 2.68 -3.13
N GLU A 123 21.48 3.00 -2.78
CA GLU A 123 22.06 4.31 -3.08
C GLU A 123 22.16 4.55 -4.59
N GLU A 124 22.54 3.52 -5.36
CA GLU A 124 22.57 3.64 -6.82
C GLU A 124 21.17 3.80 -7.41
N MET A 125 20.17 3.09 -6.90
CA MET A 125 18.76 3.33 -7.25
C MET A 125 18.34 4.79 -6.96
N CYS A 126 18.76 5.36 -5.82
CA CYS A 126 18.49 6.76 -5.51
C CYS A 126 19.17 7.71 -6.51
N ASN A 127 20.39 7.40 -6.95
CA ASN A 127 21.11 8.22 -7.94
C ASN A 127 20.38 8.22 -9.29
N ILE A 128 19.93 7.05 -9.74
CA ILE A 128 19.15 6.90 -10.98
C ILE A 128 17.86 7.72 -10.89
N LEU A 129 17.10 7.62 -9.80
CA LEU A 129 15.87 8.40 -9.61
C LEU A 129 16.11 9.91 -9.64
N ARG A 130 17.16 10.39 -8.97
CA ARG A 130 17.54 11.81 -9.01
C ARG A 130 17.96 12.26 -10.41
N HIS A 131 18.64 11.40 -11.16
CA HIS A 131 19.03 11.68 -12.55
C HIS A 131 17.81 11.82 -13.47
N GLU A 132 16.75 11.05 -13.22
CA GLU A 132 15.46 11.17 -13.90
C GLU A 132 14.62 12.37 -13.42
N GLY A 133 15.14 13.21 -12.51
CA GLY A 133 14.49 14.41 -12.01
C GLY A 133 13.53 14.18 -10.83
N VAL A 134 13.50 12.98 -10.25
CA VAL A 134 12.65 12.63 -9.10
C VAL A 134 13.31 13.10 -7.80
N ILE A 135 12.53 13.74 -6.93
CA ILE A 135 12.94 14.10 -5.57
C ILE A 135 12.96 12.82 -4.72
N VAL A 136 14.11 12.50 -4.12
CA VAL A 136 14.27 11.29 -3.31
C VAL A 136 14.41 11.63 -1.83
N GLN A 137 13.42 11.23 -1.03
CA GLN A 137 13.43 11.31 0.42
C GLN A 137 13.84 9.98 1.06
N ARG A 138 14.42 10.04 2.25
CA ARG A 138 14.88 8.86 2.99
C ARG A 138 14.42 8.92 4.44
N PRO A 139 14.00 7.79 5.04
CA PRO A 139 13.67 7.74 6.47
C PRO A 139 14.90 7.99 7.34
N GLU A 140 14.68 8.27 8.62
CA GLU A 140 15.75 8.35 9.62
C GLU A 140 16.41 7.00 9.86
N VAL A 141 17.72 7.02 10.13
CA VAL A 141 18.46 5.84 10.55
C VAL A 141 18.14 5.57 12.02
N ILE A 142 17.51 4.43 12.28
CA ILE A 142 17.14 3.96 13.63
C ILE A 142 17.93 2.70 13.95
N ASP A 143 18.23 2.49 15.23
CA ASP A 143 18.70 1.19 15.72
C ASP A 143 17.50 0.26 15.98
N TRP A 144 17.34 -0.75 15.12
CA TRP A 144 16.26 -1.72 15.20
C TRP A 144 16.54 -2.87 16.17
N SER A 145 17.75 -2.94 16.75
CA SER A 145 18.08 -3.94 17.77
C SER A 145 17.53 -3.62 19.15
N VAL A 146 17.08 -2.37 19.36
CA VAL A 146 16.48 -1.92 20.62
C VAL A 146 15.22 -2.72 20.92
N LYS A 147 15.23 -3.39 22.08
CA LYS A 147 14.04 -4.05 22.62
C LYS A 147 13.04 -3.03 23.14
N TYR A 148 11.77 -3.27 22.85
CA TYR A 148 10.66 -2.50 23.40
C TYR A 148 9.60 -3.45 23.94
N LYS A 149 8.86 -2.93 24.92
CA LYS A 149 7.80 -3.65 25.62
C LYS A 149 6.53 -2.82 25.62
N THR A 150 5.45 -3.40 25.14
CA THR A 150 4.08 -2.91 25.33
C THR A 150 3.47 -3.67 26.52
N PRO A 151 2.26 -3.29 27.00
CA PRO A 151 1.55 -4.09 27.98
C PRO A 151 1.28 -5.54 27.52
N ASP A 152 1.16 -5.76 26.20
CA ASP A 152 0.74 -7.04 25.61
C ASP A 152 1.91 -7.92 25.14
N PHE A 153 3.05 -7.35 24.74
CA PHE A 153 4.18 -8.11 24.20
C PHE A 153 5.54 -7.40 24.34
N GLU A 154 6.63 -8.13 24.10
CA GLU A 154 7.99 -7.62 23.99
C GLU A 154 8.61 -8.08 22.66
N SER A 155 9.33 -7.19 21.97
CA SER A 155 10.01 -7.51 20.71
C SER A 155 11.20 -6.58 20.44
N THR A 156 12.07 -6.97 19.50
CA THR A 156 12.98 -6.07 18.80
C THR A 156 12.32 -5.51 17.53
N GLY A 157 12.97 -4.56 16.85
CA GLY A 157 12.55 -4.03 15.56
C GLY A 157 12.84 -4.96 14.38
N LEU A 158 12.54 -4.46 13.17
CA LEU A 158 12.87 -5.10 11.89
C LEU A 158 13.79 -4.20 11.04
N TYR A 159 13.23 -3.20 10.35
CA TYR A 159 13.96 -2.24 9.51
C TYR A 159 13.04 -1.08 9.08
N ALA A 160 13.56 -0.13 8.30
CA ALA A 160 12.76 0.82 7.50
C ALA A 160 13.07 0.70 5.99
N ALA A 161 13.31 -0.53 5.52
CA ALA A 161 13.69 -0.82 4.14
C ALA A 161 12.52 -0.70 3.14
N MET A 162 11.27 -0.91 3.61
CA MET A 162 10.09 -1.02 2.75
C MET A 162 9.02 0.01 3.13
N PRO A 163 9.14 1.28 2.66
CA PRO A 163 8.14 2.32 2.93
C PRO A 163 6.72 1.93 2.49
N ARG A 164 6.62 1.13 1.42
CA ARG A 164 5.34 0.67 0.85
C ARG A 164 4.52 -0.21 1.78
N ASP A 165 5.16 -0.87 2.74
CA ASP A 165 4.46 -1.75 3.68
C ASP A 165 3.69 -0.95 4.75
N ILE A 166 4.17 0.25 5.08
CA ILE A 166 3.65 1.06 6.19
C ILE A 166 2.97 2.36 5.75
N LEU A 167 3.31 2.90 4.59
CA LEU A 167 2.71 4.13 4.07
C LEU A 167 1.90 3.87 2.82
N LEU A 168 0.67 4.38 2.81
CA LEU A 168 -0.20 4.47 1.64
C LEU A 168 -0.51 5.94 1.36
N VAL A 169 -0.43 6.35 0.09
CA VAL A 169 -0.84 7.68 -0.34
C VAL A 169 -2.11 7.56 -1.17
N VAL A 170 -3.14 8.34 -0.82
CA VAL A 170 -4.41 8.42 -1.58
C VAL A 170 -4.78 9.89 -1.77
N GLY A 171 -4.64 10.40 -2.98
CA GLY A 171 -4.77 11.82 -3.27
C GLY A 171 -3.76 12.61 -2.44
N ASN A 172 -4.24 13.54 -1.60
CA ASN A 172 -3.41 14.36 -0.73
C ASN A 172 -3.26 13.84 0.71
N GLU A 173 -3.56 12.56 0.94
CA GLU A 173 -3.53 11.93 2.26
C GLU A 173 -2.47 10.84 2.35
N ILE A 174 -1.62 10.93 3.38
CA ILE A 174 -0.71 9.86 3.81
C ILE A 174 -1.37 9.08 4.94
N ILE A 175 -1.48 7.76 4.78
CA ILE A 175 -2.08 6.84 5.73
C ILE A 175 -0.99 5.91 6.28
N GLU A 176 -0.79 5.93 7.60
CA GLU A 176 0.07 4.96 8.30
C GLU A 176 -0.72 3.65 8.56
N ALA A 177 -0.17 2.53 8.07
CA ALA A 177 -0.74 1.21 8.29
C ALA A 177 -0.52 0.72 9.74
N PRO A 178 -1.45 -0.09 10.27
CA PRO A 178 -1.37 -0.58 11.65
C PRO A 178 -0.22 -1.59 11.84
N MET A 179 0.15 -2.31 10.77
CA MET A 179 1.01 -3.48 10.75
C MET A 179 0.42 -4.69 11.50
N ALA A 180 0.95 -5.88 11.22
CA ALA A 180 0.50 -7.13 11.86
C ALA A 180 1.64 -7.92 12.55
N TRP A 181 2.88 -7.49 12.39
CA TRP A 181 4.03 -8.13 13.06
C TRP A 181 4.44 -7.34 14.28
N ARG A 182 4.65 -8.04 15.40
CA ARG A 182 5.12 -7.43 16.66
C ARG A 182 6.39 -6.63 16.43
N SER A 183 7.34 -7.17 15.65
CA SER A 183 8.62 -6.54 15.31
C SER A 183 8.51 -5.25 14.49
N ARG A 184 7.37 -4.98 13.86
CA ARG A 184 7.11 -3.81 13.00
C ARG A 184 6.24 -2.75 13.68
N PHE A 185 5.90 -2.93 14.97
CA PHE A 185 4.98 -2.06 15.68
C PHE A 185 5.37 -0.58 15.63
N PHE A 186 6.66 -0.29 15.90
CA PHE A 186 7.24 1.06 15.94
C PHE A 186 7.96 1.49 14.65
N GLU A 187 7.74 0.80 13.53
CA GLU A 187 8.40 1.11 12.24
C GLU A 187 8.10 2.54 11.74
N TYR A 188 6.90 3.06 12.06
CA TYR A 188 6.47 4.42 11.69
C TYR A 188 7.43 5.52 12.20
N ARG A 189 8.19 5.26 13.28
CA ARG A 189 9.09 6.25 13.89
C ARG A 189 10.11 6.80 12.89
N ALA A 190 10.60 5.96 11.98
CA ALA A 190 11.60 6.34 10.99
C ALA A 190 11.07 7.35 9.96
N TYR A 191 9.76 7.40 9.76
CA TYR A 191 9.10 8.26 8.77
C TYR A 191 8.49 9.53 9.36
N ARG A 192 8.36 9.62 10.70
CA ARG A 192 7.71 10.75 11.38
C ARG A 192 8.30 12.13 11.03
N PRO A 193 9.62 12.33 10.86
CA PRO A 193 10.14 13.63 10.42
C PRO A 193 9.60 14.06 9.06
N LEU A 194 9.58 13.14 8.08
CA LEU A 194 9.06 13.39 6.73
C LEU A 194 7.56 13.66 6.75
N ILE A 195 6.78 12.82 7.44
CA ILE A 195 5.33 12.96 7.51
C ILE A 195 4.94 14.27 8.21
N LYS A 196 5.63 14.66 9.28
CA LYS A 196 5.41 15.95 9.94
C LYS A 196 5.73 17.13 9.01
N ASP A 197 6.73 17.00 8.14
CA ASP A 197 7.05 18.02 7.15
C ASP A 197 5.93 18.16 6.10
N TYR A 198 5.49 17.04 5.50
CA TYR A 198 4.37 17.04 4.56
C TYR A 198 3.08 17.59 5.18
N PHE A 199 2.79 17.21 6.43
CA PHE A 199 1.61 17.70 7.16
C PHE A 199 1.65 19.23 7.33
N ARG A 200 2.81 19.81 7.69
CA ARG A 200 2.97 21.27 7.79
C ARG A 200 2.80 21.98 6.45
N ARG A 201 3.12 21.30 5.34
CA ARG A 201 2.95 21.78 3.97
C ARG A 201 1.56 21.49 3.38
N GLY A 202 0.59 21.07 4.20
CA GLY A 202 -0.81 20.92 3.79
C GLY A 202 -1.25 19.52 3.37
N ALA A 203 -0.41 18.49 3.55
CA ALA A 203 -0.84 17.10 3.39
C ALA A 203 -1.77 16.66 4.53
N LYS A 204 -2.75 15.82 4.21
CA LYS A 204 -3.55 15.12 5.23
C LYS A 204 -2.73 13.95 5.77
N TRP A 205 -2.82 13.73 7.07
CA TRP A 205 -2.10 12.64 7.73
C TRP A 205 -3.07 11.86 8.62
N THR A 206 -3.18 10.57 8.32
CA THR A 206 -4.05 9.64 9.04
C THR A 206 -3.22 8.46 9.55
N THR A 207 -3.55 7.99 10.74
CA THR A 207 -2.99 6.76 11.30
C THR A 207 -4.11 5.77 11.54
N ALA A 208 -4.06 4.61 10.90
CA ALA A 208 -5.00 3.55 11.19
C ALA A 208 -4.88 3.11 12.67
N PRO A 209 -5.96 2.63 13.30
CA PRO A 209 -5.92 2.19 14.70
C PRO A 209 -4.83 1.15 14.94
N LYS A 210 -3.87 1.47 15.82
CA LYS A 210 -2.79 0.53 16.16
C LYS A 210 -3.36 -0.65 16.97
N PRO A 211 -3.13 -1.90 16.54
CA PRO A 211 -3.58 -3.08 17.26
C PRO A 211 -2.78 -3.25 18.55
N THR A 212 -3.35 -3.90 19.57
CA THR A 212 -2.59 -4.29 20.77
C THR A 212 -1.53 -5.36 20.47
N MET A 213 -1.77 -6.17 19.41
CA MET A 213 -0.96 -7.34 19.05
C MET A 213 -0.82 -8.36 20.19
N ALA A 214 -1.85 -8.45 21.04
CA ALA A 214 -2.00 -9.52 22.03
C ALA A 214 -2.07 -10.90 21.34
N ASP A 215 -1.87 -11.98 22.10
CA ASP A 215 -1.84 -13.34 21.55
C ASP A 215 -3.13 -13.72 20.82
N GLU A 216 -4.27 -13.12 21.20
CA GLU A 216 -5.58 -13.29 20.56
C GLU A 216 -5.63 -12.87 19.09
N LEU A 217 -4.71 -12.00 18.63
CA LEU A 217 -4.62 -11.60 17.23
C LEU A 217 -4.09 -12.73 16.33
N TYR A 218 -3.36 -13.69 16.90
CA TYR A 218 -2.62 -14.69 16.16
C TYR A 218 -3.18 -16.09 16.45
N ASP A 219 -3.45 -16.86 15.39
CA ASP A 219 -3.78 -18.28 15.56
C ASP A 219 -2.51 -19.05 15.95
N GLN A 220 -2.39 -19.35 17.24
CA GLN A 220 -1.27 -20.10 17.80
C GLN A 220 -1.30 -21.58 17.41
N VAL A 221 -2.41 -22.07 16.84
CA VAL A 221 -2.56 -23.47 16.45
C VAL A 221 -1.72 -23.69 15.20
N THR A 222 -0.56 -24.29 15.43
CA THR A 222 0.35 -24.75 14.39
C THR A 222 -0.45 -25.62 13.41
N PHE A 223 -0.37 -25.32 12.11
CA PHE A 223 -0.73 -26.24 11.05
C PHE A 223 -0.18 -27.62 11.42
N TYR A 224 -1.05 -28.52 11.92
CA TYR A 224 -0.78 -29.93 11.77
C TYR A 224 -0.56 -30.09 10.28
N ILE A 225 0.63 -30.56 9.91
CA ILE A 225 0.87 -31.08 8.58
C ILE A 225 -0.26 -32.08 8.37
N PHE A 226 -1.30 -31.69 7.64
CA PHE A 226 -2.18 -32.62 6.97
C PHE A 226 -1.27 -33.27 5.94
N HIS A 227 -0.53 -34.27 6.39
CA HIS A 227 -0.03 -35.31 5.54
C HIS A 227 -1.31 -35.90 4.97
N PHE A 228 -1.69 -35.46 3.77
CA PHE A 228 -2.81 -36.00 3.01
C PHE A 228 -2.44 -37.42 2.57
N SER A 229 -2.26 -38.30 3.55
CA SER A 229 -2.48 -39.72 3.40
C SER A 229 -3.99 -39.89 3.47
N CYS A 230 -4.57 -39.98 2.29
CA CYS A 230 -5.88 -40.54 1.97
C CYS A 230 -6.54 -41.28 3.15
N PHE A 231 -7.46 -40.64 3.89
CA PHE A 231 -8.49 -41.35 4.64
C PHE A 231 -9.71 -40.43 4.90
N SER A 232 -10.78 -40.74 4.16
CA SER A 232 -12.19 -40.50 4.42
C SER A 232 -12.67 -39.10 4.84
N PHE A 233 -13.31 -38.45 3.87
CA PHE A 233 -14.53 -37.65 4.05
C PHE A 233 -15.42 -38.20 5.17
N LEU A 234 -15.79 -37.35 6.14
CA LEU A 234 -17.15 -37.29 6.69
C LEU A 234 -17.38 -35.95 7.43
N PHE A 235 -18.26 -35.13 6.85
CA PHE A 235 -19.19 -34.16 7.48
C PHE A 235 -18.81 -33.45 8.79
N LEU A 236 -18.74 -32.11 8.75
CA LEU A 236 -19.71 -31.22 9.41
C LEU A 236 -19.57 -29.75 8.94
N PRO A 237 -20.64 -29.07 8.46
CA PRO A 237 -20.64 -27.63 8.27
C PRO A 237 -21.16 -26.94 9.54
N LEU A 238 -20.40 -26.00 10.12
CA LEU A 238 -20.93 -25.09 11.12
C LEU A 238 -21.17 -23.73 10.47
N ALA A 239 -22.43 -23.45 10.21
CA ALA A 239 -22.94 -22.13 9.84
C ALA A 239 -22.79 -21.17 11.02
N ILE A 240 -22.37 -19.94 10.74
CA ILE A 240 -22.44 -18.82 11.68
C ILE A 240 -23.66 -17.98 11.27
N GLU A 241 -24.77 -18.16 11.97
CA GLU A 241 -25.90 -17.24 11.94
C GLU A 241 -25.59 -16.03 12.83
N LYS A 242 -25.87 -14.83 12.29
CA LYS A 242 -25.82 -13.56 13.02
C LYS A 242 -27.05 -13.44 13.90
N GLY A 243 -26.85 -13.09 15.18
CA GLY A 243 -27.85 -12.44 16.02
C GLY A 243 -27.70 -10.93 15.95
#